data_AF-A0A1H2DND8-F1
#
_entry.id   AF-A0A1H2DND8-F1
#
_cell.length_a   1.000
_cell.length_b   1.000
_cell.length_c   1.000
_cell.angle_alpha   90.00
_cell.angle_beta   90.00
_cell.angle_gamma   90.00
#
_symmetry.space_group_name_H-M   'P 1'
#
loop_
_entity.id
_entity.type
_entity.pdbx_description
1 polymer ?
#
loop_
_entity_poly.entity_id
_entity_poly.type
_entity_poly.pdbx_seq_one_letter_code
_entity_poly.pdbx_strand_id
1 'polypeptide(L)'
;MKKKFLYINVFCYLCIAAFLAATIGTSLKSGYPWAMTCYNCVLGRQICPLGIDPYGFISAAITNDPEIYVSATNIRMKLGKALDIDPNMTLILPDKSLVTAQTLSLTQKDLDYEVTTHKIKVKDAATFCPLCGNCDRVCPINLPVLKIIEDLKDDGKF
;
A
#
# COMPACT_ATOMS: atom_id res chain seq x y z
N MET A 1 24.70 35.61 -16.98
CA MET A 1 23.48 34.75 -16.97
C MET A 1 23.77 33.30 -17.34
N LYS A 2 24.41 32.97 -18.47
CA LYS A 2 24.65 31.57 -18.93
C LYS A 2 25.28 30.63 -17.89
N LYS A 3 26.32 31.08 -17.16
CA LYS A 3 26.97 30.25 -16.12
C LYS A 3 26.05 29.91 -14.94
N LYS A 4 25.16 30.81 -14.52
CA LYS A 4 24.20 30.55 -13.43
C LYS A 4 23.16 29.50 -13.83
N PHE A 5 22.64 29.56 -15.05
CA PHE A 5 21.75 28.53 -15.59
C PHE A 5 22.43 27.16 -15.73
N LEU A 6 23.71 27.13 -16.12
CA LEU A 6 24.49 25.88 -16.15
C LEU A 6 24.57 25.24 -14.76
N TYR A 7 24.89 26.01 -13.71
CA TYR A 7 24.96 25.47 -12.34
C TYR A 7 23.61 24.97 -11.83
N ILE A 8 22.52 25.68 -12.13
CA ILE A 8 21.17 25.23 -11.77
C ILE A 8 20.84 23.92 -12.49
N ASN A 9 21.11 23.81 -13.79
CA ASN A 9 20.84 22.60 -14.55
C ASN A 9 21.66 21.41 -14.05
N VAL A 10 22.95 21.61 -13.75
CA VAL A 10 23.81 20.58 -13.17
C VAL A 10 23.31 20.16 -11.79
N PHE A 11 22.94 21.11 -10.94
CA PHE A 11 22.37 20.81 -9.62
C PHE A 11 21.07 20.02 -9.74
N CYS A 12 20.13 20.44 -10.59
CA CYS A 12 18.90 19.69 -10.84
C CYS A 12 19.18 18.28 -11.35
N TYR A 13 20.14 18.12 -12.27
CA TYR A 13 20.54 16.80 -12.77
C TYR A 13 21.10 15.91 -11.66
N LEU A 14 21.96 16.45 -10.79
CA LEU A 14 22.50 15.73 -9.64
C LEU A 14 21.39 15.33 -8.65
N CYS A 15 20.42 16.20 -8.38
CA CYS A 15 19.27 15.88 -7.54
C CYS A 15 18.42 14.75 -8.15
N ILE A 16 18.13 14.81 -9.45
CA ILE A 16 17.37 13.75 -10.14
C ILE A 16 18.14 12.44 -10.12
N ALA A 17 19.44 12.45 -10.42
CA ALA A 17 20.28 11.26 -10.39
C ALA A 17 20.35 10.63 -9.00
N ALA A 18 20.50 11.45 -7.95
CA ALA A 18 20.49 10.98 -6.56
C ALA A 18 19.15 10.38 -6.16
N PHE A 19 18.03 11.00 -6.57
CA PHE A 19 16.69 10.48 -6.31
C PHE A 19 16.43 9.13 -7.00
N LEU A 20 16.82 9.01 -8.28
CA LEU A 20 16.71 7.76 -9.03
C LEU A 20 17.59 6.66 -8.41
N ALA A 21 18.84 6.97 -8.07
CA ALA A 21 19.74 6.03 -7.42
C ALA A 21 19.21 5.56 -6.05
N ALA A 22 18.61 6.45 -5.27
CA ALA A 22 17.98 6.10 -4.00
C ALA A 22 16.80 5.15 -4.20
N THR A 23 15.92 5.42 -5.17
CA THR A 23 14.72 4.59 -5.46
C THR A 23 15.10 3.21 -6.02
N ILE A 24 16.10 3.15 -6.88
CA ILE A 24 16.66 1.87 -7.35
C ILE A 24 17.30 1.12 -6.17
N GLY A 25 18.04 1.82 -5.32
CA GLY A 25 18.65 1.25 -4.13
C GLY A 25 17.64 0.66 -3.14
N THR A 26 16.52 1.33 -2.90
CA THR A 26 15.46 0.83 -2.00
C THR A 26 14.74 -0.38 -2.58
N SER A 27 14.39 -0.36 -3.87
CA SER A 27 13.73 -1.50 -4.53
C SER A 27 14.64 -2.73 -4.67
N LEU A 28 15.96 -2.55 -4.77
CA LEU A 28 16.92 -3.66 -4.71
C LEU A 28 17.00 -4.24 -3.28
N LYS A 29 16.97 -3.39 -2.25
CA LYS A 29 17.00 -3.83 -0.85
C LYS A 29 15.76 -4.61 -0.45
N SER A 30 14.60 -4.28 -1.01
CA SER A 30 13.36 -5.03 -0.78
C SER A 30 13.30 -6.36 -1.52
N GLY A 31 14.27 -6.67 -2.40
CA GLY A 31 14.24 -7.89 -3.22
C GLY A 31 13.31 -7.81 -4.44
N TYR A 32 12.73 -6.64 -4.71
CA TYR A 32 11.69 -6.43 -5.73
C TYR A 32 12.02 -5.32 -6.75
N PRO A 33 13.18 -5.34 -7.43
CA PRO A 33 13.56 -4.27 -8.36
C PRO A 33 12.58 -4.13 -9.54
N TRP A 34 11.91 -5.23 -9.93
CA TRP A 34 10.91 -5.23 -10.99
C TRP A 34 9.64 -4.43 -10.63
N ALA A 35 9.39 -4.14 -9.34
CA ALA A 35 8.23 -3.37 -8.90
C ALA A 35 8.20 -1.96 -9.51
N MET A 36 9.38 -1.39 -9.80
CA MET A 36 9.51 -0.07 -10.46
C MET A 36 8.93 -0.03 -11.88
N THR A 37 8.66 -1.17 -12.50
CA THR A 37 8.04 -1.23 -13.84
C THR A 37 6.52 -1.09 -13.80
N CYS A 38 5.92 -1.11 -12.60
CA CYS A 38 4.49 -0.89 -12.44
C CYS A 38 4.09 0.54 -12.79
N TYR A 39 3.05 0.66 -13.63
CA TYR A 39 2.52 1.94 -14.08
C TYR A 39 1.09 2.23 -13.55
N ASN A 40 0.69 1.55 -12.47
CA ASN A 40 -0.57 1.75 -11.75
C ASN A 40 -1.84 1.81 -12.65
N CYS A 41 -2.09 0.73 -13.39
CA CYS A 41 -3.15 0.66 -14.41
C CYS A 41 -4.58 0.41 -13.89
N VAL A 42 -4.83 0.45 -12.58
CA VAL A 42 -6.10 0.18 -11.87
C VAL A 42 -6.74 -1.21 -12.05
N LEU A 43 -6.33 -2.02 -13.03
CA LEU A 43 -6.94 -3.33 -13.33
C LEU A 43 -6.92 -4.29 -12.12
N GLY A 44 -5.79 -4.37 -11.42
CA GLY A 44 -5.64 -5.21 -10.24
C GLY A 44 -6.61 -4.84 -9.11
N ARG A 45 -6.91 -3.55 -8.94
CA ARG A 45 -7.86 -3.06 -7.94
C ARG A 45 -9.30 -3.47 -8.28
N GLN A 46 -9.68 -3.44 -9.55
CA GLN A 46 -11.04 -3.75 -10.00
C GLN A 46 -11.39 -5.23 -9.82
N ILE A 47 -10.40 -6.13 -9.91
CA ILE A 47 -10.61 -7.57 -9.80
C ILE A 47 -10.46 -8.10 -8.37
N CYS A 48 -9.93 -7.29 -7.44
CA CYS A 48 -9.71 -7.74 -6.07
C CYS A 48 -11.04 -7.86 -5.31
N PRO A 49 -11.43 -9.06 -4.83
CA PRO A 49 -12.70 -9.24 -4.12
C PRO A 49 -12.76 -8.45 -2.80
N LEU A 50 -11.60 -8.25 -2.17
CA LEU A 50 -11.47 -7.46 -0.93
C LEU A 50 -11.33 -5.95 -1.19
N GLY A 51 -11.30 -5.53 -2.45
CA GLY A 51 -11.11 -4.14 -2.84
C GLY A 51 -9.75 -3.57 -2.42
N ILE A 52 -8.77 -4.44 -2.15
CA ILE A 52 -7.39 -4.04 -1.84
C ILE A 52 -6.73 -3.58 -3.14
N ASP A 53 -6.12 -2.40 -3.14
CA ASP A 53 -5.36 -1.88 -4.27
C ASP A 53 -3.97 -2.53 -4.34
N PRO A 54 -3.68 -3.39 -5.34
CA PRO A 54 -2.39 -4.09 -5.40
C PRO A 54 -1.20 -3.15 -5.60
N TYR A 55 -1.44 -1.91 -6.07
CA TYR A 55 -0.40 -0.90 -6.19
C TYR A 55 0.19 -0.50 -4.83
N GLY A 56 -0.55 -0.67 -3.73
CA GLY A 56 -0.02 -0.47 -2.38
C GLY A 56 1.16 -1.40 -2.08
N PHE A 57 1.04 -2.69 -2.39
CA PHE A 57 2.13 -3.67 -2.19
C PHE A 57 3.35 -3.33 -3.05
N ILE A 58 3.12 -2.93 -4.30
CA ILE A 58 4.18 -2.48 -5.20
C ILE A 58 4.88 -1.24 -4.66
N SER A 59 4.13 -0.24 -4.20
CA SER A 59 4.68 1.00 -3.64
C SER A 59 5.53 0.71 -2.42
N ALA A 60 5.03 -0.16 -1.53
CA ALA A 60 5.75 -0.59 -0.33
C ALA A 60 7.06 -1.28 -0.68
N ALA A 61 7.06 -2.12 -1.71
CA ALA A 61 8.26 -2.78 -2.22
C ALA A 61 9.25 -1.77 -2.84
N ILE A 62 8.79 -0.76 -3.58
CA ILE A 62 9.65 0.29 -4.14
C ILE A 62 10.31 1.12 -3.04
N THR A 63 9.54 1.49 -2.01
CA THR A 63 10.02 2.32 -0.89
C THR A 63 10.68 1.53 0.22
N ASN A 64 10.63 0.19 0.16
CA ASN A 64 11.02 -0.72 1.23
C ASN A 64 10.36 -0.36 2.58
N ASP A 65 9.06 -0.04 2.54
CA ASP A 65 8.29 0.40 3.70
C ASP A 65 6.92 -0.30 3.77
N PRO A 66 6.72 -1.28 4.66
CA PRO A 66 5.47 -2.02 4.78
C PRO A 66 4.39 -1.26 5.59
N GLU A 67 4.71 -0.11 6.19
CA GLU A 67 3.79 0.70 7.01
C GLU A 67 2.94 1.66 6.18
N ILE A 68 3.17 1.78 4.88
CA ILE A 68 2.38 2.66 4.02
C ILE A 68 0.92 2.19 3.96
N TYR A 69 0.00 3.14 3.81
CA TYR A 69 -1.42 2.85 3.73
C TYR A 69 -1.86 2.54 2.30
N VAL A 70 -2.68 1.50 2.16
CA VAL A 70 -3.32 1.08 0.92
C VAL A 70 -4.84 1.15 1.07
N SER A 71 -5.54 1.39 -0.03
CA SER A 71 -7.00 1.32 -0.04
C SER A 71 -7.45 -0.14 0.03
N ALA A 72 -8.41 -0.44 0.90
CA ALA A 72 -9.10 -1.72 1.00
C ALA A 72 -10.55 -1.45 1.38
N THR A 73 -11.52 -1.76 0.51
CA THR A 73 -12.91 -1.29 0.68
C THR A 73 -13.92 -2.37 1.03
N ASN A 74 -13.55 -3.65 0.99
CA ASN A 74 -14.49 -4.76 1.24
C ASN A 74 -14.04 -5.68 2.38
N ILE A 75 -13.04 -5.27 3.18
CA ILE A 75 -12.66 -6.01 4.37
C ILE A 75 -13.60 -5.58 5.50
N ARG A 76 -14.35 -6.54 6.03
CA ARG A 76 -15.22 -6.35 7.20
C ARG A 76 -14.59 -7.00 8.42
N MET A 77 -14.63 -6.29 9.54
CA MET A 77 -14.14 -6.80 10.81
C MET A 77 -14.86 -6.13 11.97
N LYS A 78 -14.67 -6.67 13.18
CA LYS A 78 -15.13 -6.05 14.41
C LYS A 78 -14.27 -4.84 14.76
N LEU A 79 -14.86 -3.80 15.35
CA LEU A 79 -14.17 -2.58 15.77
C LEU A 79 -12.99 -2.87 16.71
N GLY A 80 -13.14 -3.79 17.66
CA GLY A 80 -12.04 -4.21 18.55
C GLY A 80 -10.83 -4.71 17.76
N LYS A 81 -11.06 -5.58 16.77
CA LYS A 81 -9.98 -6.09 15.89
C LYS A 81 -9.34 -4.98 15.05
N ALA A 82 -10.12 -4.03 14.56
CA ALA A 82 -9.58 -2.89 13.82
C ALA A 82 -8.65 -2.03 14.69
N LEU A 83 -9.03 -1.80 15.96
CA LEU A 83 -8.23 -1.06 16.93
C LEU A 83 -6.92 -1.79 17.29
N ASP A 84 -6.99 -3.12 17.45
CA ASP A 84 -5.83 -3.95 17.76
C ASP A 84 -4.80 -3.98 16.62
N ILE A 85 -5.27 -3.98 15.37
CA ILE A 85 -4.40 -3.97 14.18
C ILE A 85 -3.74 -2.61 14.01
N ASP A 86 -4.55 -1.55 13.90
CA ASP A 86 -4.05 -0.20 13.70
C ASP A 86 -5.09 0.83 14.16
N PRO A 87 -4.85 1.56 15.27
CA PRO A 87 -5.73 2.60 15.75
C PRO A 87 -6.00 3.72 14.73
N ASN A 88 -5.06 3.94 13.79
CA ASN A 88 -5.14 4.96 12.76
C ASN A 88 -5.74 4.44 11.44
N MET A 89 -6.14 3.15 11.38
CA MET A 89 -6.84 2.57 10.24
C MET A 89 -8.08 3.40 9.93
N THR A 90 -8.24 3.78 8.66
CA THR A 90 -9.44 4.51 8.23
C THR A 90 -10.53 3.51 7.89
N LEU A 91 -11.69 3.69 8.51
CA LEU A 91 -12.90 2.89 8.35
C LEU A 91 -13.95 3.70 7.57
N ILE A 92 -14.82 2.99 6.87
CA ILE A 92 -16.01 3.56 6.21
C ILE A 92 -17.26 3.10 6.95
N LEU A 93 -18.07 4.07 7.39
CA LEU A 93 -19.36 3.83 8.04
C LEU A 93 -20.49 3.67 7.01
N PRO A 94 -21.67 3.16 7.40
CA PRO A 94 -22.81 2.97 6.49
C PRO A 94 -23.27 4.25 5.77
N ASP A 95 -23.07 5.41 6.40
CA ASP A 95 -23.36 6.74 5.85
C ASP A 95 -22.25 7.27 4.91
N LYS A 96 -21.23 6.45 4.64
CA LYS A 96 -20.01 6.76 3.86
C LYS A 96 -19.05 7.75 4.53
N SER A 97 -19.26 8.10 5.79
CA SER A 97 -18.29 8.90 6.53
C SER A 97 -17.02 8.10 6.79
N LEU A 98 -15.88 8.81 6.83
CA LEU A 98 -14.57 8.24 7.09
C LEU A 98 -14.12 8.61 8.49
N VAL A 99 -13.75 7.61 9.28
CA VAL A 99 -13.31 7.77 10.67
C VAL A 99 -12.13 6.85 10.95
N THR A 100 -11.27 7.19 11.90
CA THR A 100 -10.24 6.26 12.37
C THR A 100 -10.85 5.26 13.37
N ALA A 101 -10.24 4.09 13.50
CA ALA A 101 -10.65 3.09 14.49
C ALA A 101 -10.64 3.67 15.91
N GLN A 102 -9.61 4.45 16.26
CA GLN A 102 -9.52 5.12 17.56
C GLN A 102 -10.68 6.11 17.78
N THR A 103 -10.97 7.00 16.83
CA THR A 103 -12.06 7.97 16.99
C THR A 103 -13.41 7.27 17.10
N LEU A 104 -13.63 6.21 16.33
CA LEU A 104 -14.86 5.43 16.41
C LEU A 104 -15.00 4.70 17.75
N SER A 105 -13.91 4.19 18.35
CA SER A 105 -13.96 3.55 19.67
C SER A 105 -14.35 4.49 20.83
N LEU A 106 -14.15 5.81 20.65
CA LEU A 106 -14.54 6.80 21.65
C LEU A 106 -16.05 7.07 21.64
N THR A 107 -16.69 6.94 20.49
CA THR A 107 -18.13 7.17 20.30
C THR A 107 -18.92 5.87 20.39
N GLN A 108 -18.39 4.78 19.82
CA GLN A 108 -19.00 3.46 19.80
C GLN A 108 -18.32 2.55 20.85
N LYS A 109 -19.04 2.28 21.95
CA LYS A 109 -18.54 1.45 23.05
C LYS A 109 -18.59 -0.05 22.76
N ASP A 110 -19.38 -0.46 21.77
CA ASP A 110 -19.47 -1.86 21.36
C ASP A 110 -18.31 -2.24 20.44
N LEU A 111 -17.37 -3.01 20.97
CA LEU A 111 -16.20 -3.49 20.22
C LEU A 111 -16.55 -4.59 19.22
N ASP A 112 -17.73 -5.21 19.33
CA ASP A 112 -18.23 -6.19 18.36
C ASP A 112 -18.90 -5.53 17.14
N TYR A 113 -19.04 -4.20 17.13
CA TYR A 113 -19.59 -3.44 16.02
C TYR A 113 -18.83 -3.72 14.72
N GLU A 114 -19.56 -4.15 13.67
CA GLU A 114 -18.97 -4.42 12.36
C GLU A 114 -18.62 -3.13 11.62
N VAL A 115 -17.36 -3.05 11.19
CA VAL A 115 -16.81 -1.94 10.43
C VAL A 115 -16.23 -2.43 9.12
N THR A 116 -16.25 -1.57 8.11
CA THR A 116 -15.61 -1.83 6.81
C THR A 116 -14.38 -0.95 6.70
N THR A 117 -13.28 -1.49 6.16
CA THR A 117 -12.06 -0.72 5.97
C THR A 117 -12.19 0.26 4.81
N HIS A 118 -11.39 1.33 4.85
CA HIS A 118 -11.14 2.21 3.71
C HIS A 118 -9.65 2.28 3.39
N LYS A 119 -8.81 2.48 4.42
CA LYS A 119 -7.35 2.47 4.33
C LYS A 119 -6.75 1.67 5.49
N ILE A 120 -5.80 0.81 5.18
CA ILE A 120 -5.08 -0.06 6.10
C ILE A 120 -3.61 -0.11 5.70
N LYS A 121 -2.69 -0.38 6.63
CA LYS A 121 -1.27 -0.54 6.28
C LYS A 121 -1.06 -1.77 5.40
N VAL A 122 -0.04 -1.72 4.56
CA VAL A 122 0.26 -2.77 3.58
C VAL A 122 0.55 -4.12 4.24
N LYS A 123 1.36 -4.17 5.30
CA LYS A 123 1.60 -5.41 6.06
C LYS A 123 0.30 -6.05 6.57
N ASP A 124 -0.63 -5.24 7.06
CA ASP A 124 -1.87 -5.73 7.65
C ASP A 124 -2.84 -6.16 6.56
N ALA A 125 -2.89 -5.43 5.44
CA ALA A 125 -3.64 -5.81 4.24
C ALA A 125 -3.21 -7.19 3.70
N ALA A 126 -1.91 -7.50 3.75
CA ALA A 126 -1.37 -8.78 3.31
C ALA A 126 -1.99 -9.96 4.08
N THR A 127 -2.20 -9.80 5.39
CA THR A 127 -2.82 -10.83 6.24
C THR A 127 -4.24 -11.18 5.83
N PHE A 128 -5.00 -10.21 5.31
CA PHE A 128 -6.36 -10.41 4.79
C PHE A 128 -6.38 -10.98 3.38
N CYS A 129 -5.29 -10.86 2.61
CA CYS A 129 -5.28 -11.34 1.22
C CYS A 129 -5.46 -12.87 1.17
N PRO A 130 -6.42 -13.38 0.37
CA PRO A 130 -6.64 -14.81 0.20
C PRO A 130 -5.65 -15.45 -0.77
N LEU A 131 -4.68 -14.69 -1.27
CA LEU A 131 -3.69 -15.12 -2.26
C LEU A 131 -4.30 -15.72 -3.55
N CYS A 132 -5.42 -15.16 -4.01
CA CYS A 132 -6.16 -15.69 -5.17
C CYS A 132 -5.47 -15.49 -6.54
N GLY A 133 -4.35 -14.77 -6.62
CA GLY A 133 -3.60 -14.53 -7.86
C GLY A 133 -4.29 -13.65 -8.92
N ASN A 134 -5.46 -13.07 -8.63
CA ASN A 134 -6.19 -12.25 -9.60
C ASN A 134 -5.43 -11.00 -10.06
N CYS A 135 -4.66 -10.37 -9.15
CA CYS A 135 -3.85 -9.20 -9.45
C CYS A 135 -2.76 -9.49 -10.48
N ASP A 136 -2.11 -10.65 -10.35
CA ASP A 136 -1.03 -11.09 -11.24
C ASP A 136 -1.61 -11.45 -12.62
N ARG A 137 -2.70 -12.21 -12.64
CA ARG A 137 -3.37 -12.67 -13.87
C ARG A 137 -3.86 -11.53 -14.75
N VAL A 138 -4.34 -10.43 -14.17
CA VAL A 138 -4.86 -9.29 -14.93
C VAL A 138 -3.76 -8.28 -15.28
N CYS A 139 -2.55 -8.43 -14.75
CA CYS A 139 -1.46 -7.50 -14.97
C CYS A 139 -0.94 -7.60 -16.42
N PRO A 140 -1.01 -6.53 -17.25
CA PRO A 140 -0.60 -6.62 -18.66
C PRO A 140 0.89 -6.88 -18.87
N ILE A 141 1.70 -6.60 -17.85
CA ILE A 141 3.15 -6.82 -17.84
C ILE A 141 3.56 -7.97 -16.92
N ASN A 142 2.59 -8.80 -16.48
CA ASN A 142 2.79 -10.00 -15.67
C ASN A 142 3.63 -9.77 -14.40
N LEU A 143 3.37 -8.69 -13.66
CA LEU A 143 4.04 -8.45 -12.39
C LEU A 143 3.62 -9.51 -11.36
N PRO A 144 4.57 -10.16 -10.67
CA PRO A 144 4.27 -11.17 -9.65
C PRO A 144 3.95 -10.49 -8.30
N VAL A 145 2.85 -9.72 -8.25
CA VAL A 145 2.45 -8.97 -7.05
C VAL A 145 2.18 -9.92 -5.89
N LEU A 146 1.66 -11.12 -6.17
CA LEU A 146 1.36 -12.12 -5.16
C LEU A 146 2.58 -12.47 -4.31
N LYS A 147 3.77 -12.54 -4.91
CA LYS A 147 5.01 -12.83 -4.21
C LYS A 147 5.30 -11.80 -3.11
N ILE A 148 5.10 -10.52 -3.41
CA ILE A 148 5.24 -9.44 -2.41
C ILE A 148 4.25 -9.63 -1.26
N ILE A 149 3.01 -10.00 -1.59
CA ILE A 149 1.95 -10.19 -0.60
C ILE A 149 2.24 -11.40 0.29
N GLU A 150 2.76 -12.49 -0.27
CA GLU A 150 3.17 -13.71 0.45
C GLU A 150 4.27 -13.38 1.47
N ASP A 151 5.38 -12.77 1.04
CA ASP A 151 6.49 -12.42 1.93
C ASP A 151 6.04 -11.47 3.06
N LEU A 152 5.20 -10.47 2.75
CA LEU A 152 4.64 -9.56 3.75
C LEU A 152 3.69 -10.26 4.72
N LYS A 153 2.99 -11.31 4.28
CA LYS A 153 2.06 -12.06 5.12
C LYS A 153 2.80 -12.94 6.14
N ASP A 154 3.94 -13.50 5.74
CA ASP A 154 4.74 -14.38 6.57
C ASP A 154 5.59 -13.60 7.60
N ASP A 155 6.31 -12.57 7.14
CA ASP A 155 7.31 -11.88 7.97
C ASP A 155 6.94 -10.42 8.32
N GLY A 156 5.88 -9.86 7.71
CA GLY A 156 5.48 -8.47 7.89
C GLY A 156 6.50 -7.46 7.35
N LYS A 157 7.50 -7.92 6.60
CA LYS A 157 8.69 -7.18 6.16
C LYS A 157 9.11 -7.61 4.75
N PHE A 158 10.06 -6.87 4.18
CA PHE A 158 10.79 -7.20 2.96
C PHE A 158 12.18 -7.75 3.29
#